data_AF-A0A4Q4CQK1-F1
#
_entry.id   AF-A0A4Q4CQK1-F1
#
_cell.length_a   1.000
_cell.length_b   1.000
_cell.length_c   1.000
_cell.angle_alpha   90.00
_cell.angle_beta   90.00
_cell.angle_gamma   90.00
#
_symmetry.space_group_name_H-M   'P 1'
#
loop_
_entity.id
_entity.type
_entity.pdbx_description
1 polymer ?
#
loop_
_entity_poly.entity_id
_entity_poly.type
_entity_poly.pdbx_seq_one_letter_code
_entity_poly.pdbx_strand_id
1 'polypeptide(L)' 'MTAAPIHVAGERLMLCPGGVLHWPARQTLVVADLHLEKGSSFAAAGRFLPPYDTRET' A
#
# COMPACT_ATOMS: atom_id res chain seq x y z
N MET A 1 15.49 5.54 5.62
CA MET A 1 14.43 6.32 4.95
C MET A 1 13.51 6.87 6.04
N THR A 2 13.28 8.19 6.08
CA THR A 2 12.57 8.85 7.19
C THR A 2 11.21 9.36 6.71
N ALA A 3 10.18 9.24 7.54
CA ALA A 3 8.85 9.78 7.22
C ALA A 3 8.83 11.31 7.30
N ALA A 4 8.18 11.97 6.33
CA ALA A 4 8.07 13.42 6.26
C ALA A 4 6.70 13.90 6.78
N PRO A 5 6.65 14.92 7.66
CA PRO A 5 5.38 15.43 8.17
C PRO A 5 4.69 16.37 7.18
N ILE A 6 3.36 16.31 7.11
CA ILE A 6 2.50 17.30 6.44
C ILE A 6 1.31 17.65 7.34
N HIS A 7 0.71 18.82 7.11
CA HIS A 7 -0.55 19.22 7.76
C HIS A 7 -1.64 19.37 6.70
N VAL A 8 -2.73 18.61 6.87
CA VAL A 8 -3.87 18.62 5.95
C VAL A 8 -5.14 18.57 6.79
N ALA A 9 -6.11 19.43 6.49
CA ALA A 9 -7.40 19.49 7.22
C ALA A 9 -7.26 19.57 8.76
N GLY A 10 -6.21 20.24 9.26
CA GLY A 10 -5.93 20.37 10.69
C GLY A 10 -5.23 19.17 11.33
N GLU A 11 -4.85 18.16 10.55
CA GLU A 11 -4.26 16.91 11.04
C GLU A 11 -2.80 16.79 10.62
N ARG A 12 -1.96 16.27 11.53
CA ARG A 12 -0.55 15.97 11.25
C ARG A 12 -0.41 14.55 10.72
N LEU A 13 -0.01 14.42 9.46
CA LEU A 13 0.12 13.16 8.75
C LEU A 13 1.60 12.90 8.44
N MET A 14 2.01 11.63 8.43
CA MET A 14 3.37 11.21 8.16
C MET A 14 3.43 10.48 6.81
N LEU A 15 4.10 11.07 5.83
CA LEU A 15 4.37 10.46 4.54
C LEU A 15 5.55 9.50 4.67
N CYS A 16 5.30 8.21 4.53
CA CYS A 16 6.31 7.18 4.62
C CYS A 16 6.85 6.84 3.22
N PRO A 17 8.17 6.73 3.01
CA PRO A 17 8.73 6.41 1.70
C PRO A 17 8.32 5.05 1.11
N GLY A 18 7.71 4.17 1.90
CA GLY A 18 7.08 2.93 1.44
C GLY A 18 5.73 3.11 0.74
N GLY A 19 5.31 4.34 0.42
CA GLY A 19 4.04 4.60 -0.29
C GLY A 19 2.81 4.56 0.61
N VAL A 20 2.97 4.81 1.91
CA VAL A 20 1.88 4.79 2.89
C VAL A 20 1.82 6.09 3.67
N LEU A 21 0.65 6.40 4.21
CA LEU A 21 0.44 7.55 5.09
C LEU A 21 0.08 7.06 6.50
N HIS A 22 0.86 7.46 7.49
CA HIS A 22 0.57 7.16 8.90
C HIS A 22 -0.09 8.36 9.56
N TRP A 23 -1.22 8.12 10.25
CA TRP A 23 -2.00 9.10 11.01
C TRP A 23 -1.93 8.79 12.51
N PRO A 24 -0.96 9.38 13.24
CA PRO A 24 -0.69 8.99 14.62
C PRO A 24 -1.86 9.27 15.57
N ALA A 25 -2.54 10.40 15.41
CA ALA A 25 -3.65 10.81 16.27
C ALA A 25 -4.84 9.83 16.24
N ARG A 26 -4.99 9.06 15.14
CA ARG A 26 -6.03 8.02 14.98
C ARG A 26 -5.48 6.60 14.96
N GLN A 27 -4.18 6.41 15.23
CA GLN A 27 -3.50 5.11 15.13
C GLN A 27 -3.82 4.37 13.82
N THR A 28 -3.91 5.12 12.71
CA THR A 28 -4.41 4.62 11.43
C THR A 28 -3.29 4.65 10.39
N LEU A 29 -3.20 3.58 9.59
CA LEU A 29 -2.37 3.52 8.40
C LEU A 29 -3.28 3.59 7.17
N VAL A 30 -3.00 4.54 6.27
CA VAL A 30 -3.71 4.71 5.01
C VAL A 30 -2.85 4.18 3.88
N VAL A 31 -3.43 3.28 3.11
CA VAL A 31 -2.85 2.65 1.92
C VAL A 31 -3.82 2.82 0.76
N ALA A 32 -3.31 2.87 -0.46
CA ALA A 32 -4.11 2.98 -1.68
C ALA A 32 -3.55 2.02 -2.73
N ASP A 33 -4.37 1.72 -3.74
CA ASP A 33 -3.95 1.00 -4.94
C ASP A 33 -3.21 -0.32 -4.64
N LEU A 34 -3.71 -1.09 -3.66
CA LEU A 34 -3.13 -2.39 -3.31
C LEU A 34 -3.22 -3.40 -4.47
N HIS A 35 -4.11 -3.18 -5.44
CA HIS A 35 -4.32 -4.06 -6.59
C HIS A 35 -4.44 -5.54 -6.21
N LEU A 36 -5.24 -5.81 -5.17
CA LEU A 36 -5.58 -7.18 -4.77
C LEU A 36 -6.12 -7.94 -6.00
N GLU A 37 -5.82 -9.24 -6.09
CA GLU A 37 -6.21 -10.14 -7.20
C GLU A 37 -5.60 -9.83 -8.58
N LYS A 38 -4.70 -8.85 -8.72
CA LYS A 38 -4.00 -8.63 -10.00
C LYS A 38 -3.18 -9.87 -10.42
N GLY A 39 -2.56 -10.53 -9.45
CA GLY A 39 -1.88 -11.80 -9.63
C GLY A 39 -2.80 -12.91 -10.09
N SER A 40 -3.90 -13.15 -9.37
CA SER A 40 -4.93 -14.12 -9.72
C SER A 40 -5.50 -13.90 -11.13
N SER A 41 -5.75 -12.65 -11.51
CA SER A 41 -6.22 -12.28 -12.85
C SER A 41 -5.20 -12.63 -13.94
N PHE A 42 -3.91 -12.35 -13.72
CA PHE A 42 -2.85 -12.73 -14.64
C PHE A 42 -2.64 -14.25 -14.70
N ALA A 43 -2.78 -14.95 -13.56
CA ALA A 43 -2.71 -16.40 -13.48
C ALA A 43 -3.81 -17.06 -14.31
N ALA A 44 -5.06 -16.60 -14.15
CA ALA A 44 -6.21 -17.08 -14.91
C ALA A 44 -6.06 -16.84 -16.42
N ALA A 45 -5.37 -15.77 -16.80
CA ALA A 45 -5.05 -15.44 -18.20
C ALA A 45 -3.78 -16.15 -18.73
N GLY A 46 -3.17 -17.06 -17.96
CA GLY A 46 -1.96 -17.80 -18.35
C GLY A 46 -0.70 -16.95 -18.50
N ARG A 47 -0.66 -15.76 -17.88
CA ARG A 47 0.50 -14.87 -17.92
C ARG A 47 1.51 -15.25 -16.85
N PHE A 48 2.79 -15.00 -17.14
CA PHE A 48 3.87 -15.15 -16.15
C PHE A 48 3.61 -14.24 -14.94
N LEU A 49 3.65 -14.83 -13.74
CA LEU A 49 3.58 -14.10 -12.49
C LEU A 49 4.99 -13.77 -12.00
N PRO A 50 5.25 -12.53 -11.55
CA PRO A 50 6.52 -12.19 -10.92
C PRO A 50 6.79 -13.10 -9.70
N PRO A 51 8.06 -13.39 -9.40
CA PRO A 51 8.39 -13.95 -8.10
C PRO A 51 7.86 -12.98 -7.02
N TYR A 52 7.33 -13.52 -5.92
CA TYR A 52 6.70 -12.79 -4.79
C TYR A 52 5.21 -12.45 -4.93
N ASP A 53 4.53 -12.87 -6.00
CA ASP A 53 3.06 -12.92 -5.99
C ASP A 53 2.57 -14.03 -5.06
N THR A 54 1.49 -13.80 -4.31
CA THR A 54 0.96 -14.79 -3.36
C THR A 54 0.26 -15.92 -4.11
N ARG A 55 0.82 -17.13 -4.01
CA ARG A 55 0.22 -18.38 -4.51
C ARG A 55 -0.74 -19.02 -3.49
N GLU A 56 -1.35 -18.22 -2.62
CA GLU A 56 -2.28 -18.73 -1.63
C GLU A 56 -3.65 -18.95 -2.29
N THR A 57 -4.03 -20.23 -2.39
CA THR A 57 -5.40 -20.70 -2.61
C THR A 57 -6.01 -21.09 -1.27
#